data_AF-A0A2E7W0M1-F1
#
_entry.id   AF-A0A2E7W0M1-F1
#
_cell.length_a   1.000
_cell.length_b   1.000
_cell.length_c   1.000
_cell.angle_alpha   90.00
_cell.angle_beta   90.00
_cell.angle_gamma   90.00
#
_symmetry.space_group_name_H-M   'P 1'
#
loop_
_entity.id
_entity.type
_entity.pdbx_description
1 polymer ?
#
loop_
_entity_poly.entity_id
_entity_poly.type
_entity_poly.pdbx_seq_one_letter_code
_entity_poly.pdbx_strand_id
1 'polypeptide(L)' 'MSSRKTPIKYTSREFESIKRDLLEHARRYYPDTFKDFNEASFGALMVDTVAYIGDILSFYLD' A
#
# COMPACT_ATOMS: atom_id res chain seq x y z
N MET A 1 -1.08 -26.60 -17.19
CA MET A 1 -0.36 -25.51 -16.50
C MET A 1 -1.12 -25.16 -15.23
N SER A 2 -0.60 -25.54 -14.07
CA SER A 2 -1.22 -25.24 -12.77
C SER A 2 -1.12 -23.75 -12.48
N SER A 3 -2.26 -23.07 -12.42
CA SER A 3 -2.37 -21.69 -11.92
C SER A 3 -1.77 -21.64 -10.51
N ARG A 4 -0.59 -21.01 -10.36
CA ARG A 4 -0.07 -20.65 -9.05
C ARG A 4 -0.96 -19.56 -8.50
N LYS A 5 -1.91 -19.92 -7.62
CA LYS A 5 -2.61 -18.95 -6.79
C LYS A 5 -1.60 -18.42 -5.78
N THR A 6 -1.01 -17.27 -6.06
CA THR A 6 -0.27 -16.51 -5.05
C THR A 6 -1.24 -16.20 -3.93
N PRO A 7 -0.97 -16.62 -2.68
CA PRO A 7 -1.84 -16.28 -1.56
C PRO A 7 -1.89 -14.75 -1.42
N ILE A 8 -3.08 -14.18 -1.57
CA ILE A 8 -3.31 -12.75 -1.35
C ILE A 8 -3.44 -12.57 0.16
N LYS A 9 -2.45 -11.89 0.76
CA LYS A 9 -2.44 -11.62 2.19
C LYS A 9 -3.30 -10.39 2.46
N TYR A 10 -4.52 -10.59 2.95
CA TYR A 10 -5.45 -9.50 3.31
C TYR A 10 -5.21 -8.93 4.72
N THR A 11 -4.05 -9.20 5.33
CA THR A 11 -3.79 -8.95 6.75
C THR A 11 -2.87 -7.76 7.00
N SER A 12 -2.75 -6.85 6.03
CA SER A 12 -1.98 -5.62 6.24
C SER A 12 -2.80 -4.73 7.17
N ARG A 13 -2.45 -4.78 8.46
CA ARG A 13 -3.17 -4.11 9.56
C ARG A 13 -2.33 -3.04 10.25
N GLU A 14 -1.01 -3.07 10.03
CA GLU A 14 -0.08 -2.08 10.57
C GLU A 14 0.35 -1.10 9.48
N PHE A 15 0.54 0.17 9.85
CA PHE A 15 0.97 1.26 8.97
C PHE A 15 2.02 0.84 7.92
N GLU A 16 3.14 0.25 8.35
CA GLU A 16 4.25 -0.12 7.45
C GLU A 16 3.85 -1.19 6.43
N SER A 17 2.96 -2.10 6.82
CA SER A 17 2.43 -3.13 5.92
C SER A 17 1.49 -2.53 4.88
N ILE A 18 0.62 -1.62 5.29
CA ILE A 18 -0.35 -0.93 4.42
C ILE A 18 0.39 -0.03 3.43
N LYS A 19 1.34 0.78 3.92
CA LYS A 19 2.18 1.66 3.10
C LYS A 19 2.91 0.89 2.02
N ARG A 20 3.59 -0.20 2.38
CA ARG A 20 4.33 -1.04 1.42
C ARG A 20 3.40 -1.58 0.34
N ASP A 21 2.25 -2.10 0.73
CA ASP A 21 1.30 -2.69 -0.21
C ASP A 21 0.71 -1.64 -1.17
N LEU A 22 0.44 -0.42 -0.68
CA LEU A 22 0.02 0.71 -1.51
C LEU A 22 1.11 1.11 -2.52
N LEU A 23 2.38 1.15 -2.10
CA LEU A 23 3.50 1.44 -3.00
C LEU A 23 3.68 0.35 -4.05
N GLU A 24 3.60 -0.93 -3.67
CA GLU A 24 3.66 -2.04 -4.64
C GLU A 24 2.49 -2.00 -5.63
N HIS A 25 1.29 -1.68 -5.14
CA HIS A 25 0.11 -1.50 -5.96
C HIS A 25 0.28 -0.34 -6.96
N ALA A 26 0.76 0.81 -6.49
CA ALA A 26 1.06 1.97 -7.33
C ALA A 26 2.11 1.65 -8.40
N ARG A 27 3.20 0.96 -8.04
CA ARG A 27 4.25 0.53 -8.99
C ARG A 27 3.71 -0.42 -10.05
N ARG A 28 2.82 -1.34 -9.68
CA ARG A 28 2.28 -2.35 -10.59
C ARG A 28 1.24 -1.80 -11.56
N TYR A 29 0.36 -0.93 -11.09
CA TYR A 29 -0.84 -0.54 -11.84
C TYR A 29 -0.86 0.92 -12.29
N TYR A 30 -0.04 1.78 -11.69
CA TYR A 30 0.03 3.21 -11.99
C TYR A 30 1.44 3.72 -12.33
N PRO A 31 2.29 2.96 -13.06
CA PRO A 31 3.67 3.37 -13.33
C PRO A 31 3.77 4.64 -14.21
N ASP A 32 2.76 4.89 -15.05
CA ASP A 32 2.75 6.03 -15.97
C ASP A 32 2.27 7.33 -15.33
N THR A 33 1.60 7.26 -14.17
CA THR A 33 1.03 8.42 -13.48
C THR A 33 1.73 8.69 -12.14
N PHE A 34 2.13 7.65 -11.41
CA PHE A 34 2.89 7.77 -10.17
C PHE A 34 4.37 7.46 -10.45
N LYS A 35 5.13 8.50 -10.81
CA LYS A 35 6.52 8.38 -11.26
C LYS A 35 7.57 8.65 -10.18
N ASP A 36 7.20 9.41 -9.16
CA ASP A 36 8.11 9.80 -8.08
C ASP A 36 7.80 9.01 -6.81
N PHE A 37 8.71 8.09 -6.48
CA PHE A 37 8.63 7.26 -5.28
C PHE A 37 9.65 7.69 -4.21
N ASN A 38 10.19 8.91 -4.31
CA ASN A 38 11.03 9.48 -3.28
C ASN A 38 10.20 9.74 -2.00
N GLU A 39 10.78 9.47 -0.83
CA GLU A 39 10.15 9.69 0.47
C GLU A 39 9.82 11.16 0.73
N ALA A 40 10.56 12.09 0.12
CA ALA A 40 10.31 13.53 0.22
C ALA A 40 9.27 14.06 -0.80
N SER A 41 8.63 13.18 -1.59
CA SER A 41 7.65 13.59 -2.61
C SER A 41 6.27 13.86 -2.00
N PHE A 42 5.48 14.67 -2.68
CA PHE A 42 4.06 14.83 -2.33
C PHE A 42 3.29 13.50 -2.43
N GLY A 43 3.67 12.64 -3.39
CA GLY A 43 3.10 11.30 -3.52
C GLY A 43 3.33 10.44 -2.28
N ALA A 44 4.54 10.48 -1.72
CA ALA A 44 4.86 9.77 -0.48
C ALA A 44 4.02 10.29 0.71
N LEU A 45 3.86 11.62 0.85
CA LEU A 45 3.00 12.19 1.89
C LEU A 45 1.55 11.71 1.77
N MET A 46 1.01 11.63 0.55
CA MET A 46 -0.35 11.14 0.32
C MET A 46 -0.47 9.65 0.68
N VAL A 47 0.51 8.83 0.29
CA VAL A 47 0.56 7.40 0.66
C VAL A 47 0.64 7.23 2.17
N ASP A 48 1.48 8.01 2.85
CA ASP A 48 1.61 7.99 4.32
C ASP A 48 0.29 8.38 5.00
N THR A 49 -0.40 9.40 4.48
CA THR A 49 -1.70 9.82 5.03
C THR A 49 -2.76 8.71 4.91
N VAL A 50 -2.84 8.05 3.75
CA VAL A 50 -3.79 6.96 3.54
C VAL A 50 -3.43 5.73 4.39
N ALA A 51 -2.14 5.40 4.50
CA ALA A 51 -1.67 4.31 5.33
C ALA A 51 -1.98 4.55 6.81
N TYR A 52 -1.82 5.78 7.29
CA TYR A 52 -2.16 6.18 8.66
C TYR A 52 -3.66 6.05 8.96
N ILE A 53 -4.53 6.52 8.05
CA ILE A 53 -5.97 6.33 8.21
C ILE A 53 -6.33 4.84 8.22
N GLY A 54 -5.71 4.03 7.34
CA GLY A 54 -5.93 2.59 7.28
C GLY A 54 -5.52 1.86 8.56
N ASP A 55 -4.41 2.27 9.18
CA ASP A 55 -3.93 1.76 10.46
C ASP A 55 -4.93 2.05 11.60
N ILE A 56 -5.42 3.28 11.70
CA ILE A 56 -6.47 3.66 12.66
C ILE A 56 -7.76 2.85 12.45
N LEU A 57 -8.21 2.70 11.20
CA LEU A 57 -9.41 1.92 10.90
C LEU A 57 -9.23 0.44 11.24
N SER A 58 -8.02 -0.09 11.06
CA SER A 58 -7.68 -1.47 11.39
C SER A 58 -7.76 -1.75 12.89
N PHE A 59 -7.47 -0.76 13.75
CA PHE A 59 -7.64 -0.84 15.20
C PHE A 59 -9.12 -1.02 15.61
N TYR A 60 -10.06 -0.38 14.92
CA TYR A 60 -11.49 -0.51 15.23
C TYR A 60 -12.14 -1.80 14.71
N LEU A 61 -11.45 -2.51 13.82
CA LEU A 61 -11.90 -3.78 13.25
C LEU A 61 -11.39 -5.00 14.03
N ASP A 62 -10.48 -4.80 14.98
CA ASP A 62 -10.08 -5.80 15.97
C ASP A 62 -11.04 -5.81 17.16
#